data_AF-A0A0H4VFT6-F1
#
_entry.id   AF-A0A0H4VFT6-F1
#
_cell.length_a   1.000
_cell.length_b   1.000
_cell.length_c   1.000
_cell.angle_alpha   90.00
_cell.angle_beta   90.00
_cell.angle_gamma   90.00
#
_symmetry.space_group_name_H-M   'P 1'
#
loop_
_entity.id
_entity.type
_entity.pdbx_description
1 polymer ?
#
loop_
_entity_poly.entity_id
_entity_poly.type
_entity_poly.pdbx_seq_one_letter_code
_entity_poly.pdbx_strand_id
1 'polypeptide(L)'
;MHYAKPNPENSIDRAMLNAIKGSVEKKPIEVEARKRHPLLVNNSGFLKEMAGQQLKSIADIVALHIRKLGPLLPVLHDVQAEFGFIDAAKESEIAQVLNLSRAEVHGVVSFYHDFLSAPDPRPEVQICRAEACKARGVEGLMAAGEAAAGKRVRLKTVYCLGLCSAGPVARVGNQLHIRLDADRLTQVIEQS
;
A
#
# COMPACT_ATOMS: atom_id res chain seq x y z
N MET A 1 25.53 -0.68 -30.91
CA MET A 1 25.15 0.38 -29.96
C MET A 1 26.41 1.20 -29.67
N HIS A 2 26.48 2.44 -30.16
CA HIS A 2 27.61 3.36 -29.96
C HIS A 2 27.23 4.36 -28.87
N TYR A 3 28.02 4.41 -27.80
CA TYR A 3 27.89 5.40 -26.74
C TYR A 3 28.61 6.68 -27.19
N ALA A 4 27.89 7.80 -27.29
CA ALA A 4 28.47 9.09 -27.67
C ALA A 4 29.42 9.59 -26.56
N LYS A 5 30.64 10.00 -26.91
CA LYS A 5 31.59 10.61 -25.98
C LYS A 5 31.12 12.03 -25.60
N PRO A 6 31.28 12.46 -24.33
CA PRO A 6 30.87 13.80 -23.89
C PRO A 6 31.67 14.91 -24.58
N ASN A 7 30.96 15.99 -24.95
CA ASN A 7 31.45 17.16 -25.69
C ASN A 7 32.30 18.09 -24.78
N PRO A 8 33.54 18.45 -25.16
CA PRO A 8 34.46 19.24 -24.33
C PRO A 8 34.07 20.72 -24.11
N GLU A 9 33.02 21.24 -24.75
CA GLU A 9 32.60 22.64 -24.64
C GLU A 9 31.73 22.97 -23.42
N ASN A 10 31.37 21.99 -22.59
CA ASN A 10 30.57 22.23 -21.38
C ASN A 10 31.43 22.35 -20.11
N SER A 11 32.53 23.12 -20.20
CA SER A 11 33.36 23.47 -19.04
C SER A 11 32.66 24.55 -18.22
N ILE A 12 31.80 24.13 -17.29
CA ILE A 12 31.42 25.00 -16.19
C ILE A 12 32.72 25.43 -15.50
N ASP A 13 33.05 26.70 -15.65
CA ASP A 13 34.28 27.30 -15.15
C ASP A 13 34.44 26.99 -13.65
N ARG A 14 35.60 26.45 -13.25
CA ARG A 14 35.92 26.12 -11.86
C ARG A 14 35.80 27.36 -10.96
N ALA A 15 35.97 28.56 -11.51
CA ALA A 15 35.73 29.81 -10.80
C ALA A 15 34.25 30.00 -10.41
N MET A 16 33.31 29.64 -11.30
CA MET A 16 31.86 29.74 -11.06
C MET A 16 31.38 28.70 -10.04
N LEU A 17 31.95 27.49 -10.09
CA LEU A 17 31.71 26.43 -9.10
C LEU A 17 32.23 26.78 -7.70
N ASN A 18 33.32 27.56 -7.61
CA ASN A 18 33.85 28.04 -6.34
C ASN A 18 33.09 29.27 -5.81
N ALA A 19 32.51 30.11 -6.67
CA ALA A 19 31.63 31.21 -6.27
C ALA A 19 30.32 30.72 -5.63
N ILE A 20 29.74 29.61 -6.11
CA ILE A 20 28.55 28.99 -5.51
C ILE A 20 28.85 28.37 -4.14
N LYS A 21 30.09 27.89 -3.92
CA LYS A 21 30.51 27.30 -2.65
C LYS A 21 30.82 28.33 -1.55
N GLY A 22 30.93 29.62 -1.90
CA GLY A 22 31.41 30.68 -1.00
C GLY A 22 30.36 31.38 -0.13
N SER A 23 29.06 31.17 -0.35
CA SER A 23 28.00 31.96 0.33
C SER A 23 26.97 31.14 1.10
N VAL A 24 27.24 29.87 1.40
CA VAL A 24 26.40 29.08 2.30
C VAL A 24 27.16 28.83 3.59
N GLU A 25 27.22 29.86 4.43
CA GLU A 25 27.62 29.73 5.82
C GLU A 25 26.60 28.82 6.50
N LYS A 26 26.98 27.56 6.76
CA LYS A 26 26.14 26.57 7.44
C LYS A 26 25.97 26.98 8.89
N LYS A 27 25.05 27.90 9.15
CA LYS A 27 24.53 28.12 10.49
C LYS A 27 23.84 26.82 10.92
N PRO A 28 24.23 26.20 12.05
CA PRO A 28 23.54 25.01 12.53
C PRO A 28 22.07 25.38 12.71
N ILE A 29 21.19 24.65 12.03
CA ILE A 29 19.77 24.71 12.35
C ILE A 29 19.67 23.99 13.69
N GLU A 30 19.71 24.75 14.77
CA GLU A 30 19.18 24.28 16.05
C GLU A 30 17.70 23.98 15.80
N VAL A 31 17.41 22.70 15.59
CA VAL A 31 16.06 22.18 15.64
C VAL A 31 15.69 22.21 17.10
N GLU A 32 15.32 23.40 17.59
CA GLU A 32 14.58 23.53 18.83
C GLU A 32 13.39 22.58 18.68
N ALA A 33 13.35 21.54 19.51
CA ALA A 33 12.25 20.60 19.51
C ALA A 33 10.97 21.41 19.75
N ARG A 34 10.26 21.77 18.67
CA ARG A 34 8.94 22.39 18.75
C ARG A 34 8.16 21.50 19.69
N LYS A 35 7.89 22.02 20.89
CA LYS A 35 7.06 21.35 21.89
C LYS A 35 5.83 20.87 21.13
N ARG A 36 5.73 19.55 20.97
CA ARG A 36 4.69 18.93 20.16
C ARG A 36 3.38 19.47 20.72
N HIS A 37 2.59 20.13 19.87
CA HIS A 37 1.30 20.64 20.25
C HIS A 37 0.47 19.46 20.80
N PRO A 38 -0.14 19.58 22.00
CA PRO A 38 -0.73 18.44 22.73
C PRO A 38 -1.89 17.73 22.01
N LEU A 39 -2.35 18.23 20.86
CA LEU A 39 -3.35 17.57 20.01
C LEU A 39 -2.75 16.58 18.99
N LEU A 40 -1.42 16.39 18.97
CA LEU A 40 -0.73 15.35 18.18
C LEU A 40 -0.35 14.14 19.05
N VAL A 41 -1.10 13.87 20.11
CA VAL A 41 -0.95 12.68 20.95
C VAL A 41 -2.29 11.95 20.98
N ASN A 42 -2.28 10.69 20.55
CA ASN A 42 -3.37 9.71 20.61
C ASN A 42 -4.59 9.93 19.69
N ASN A 43 -4.45 9.53 18.42
CA ASN A 43 -5.63 9.07 17.63
C ASN A 43 -6.19 7.72 18.12
N SER A 44 -5.50 7.05 19.05
CA SER A 44 -5.92 5.77 19.62
C SER A 44 -7.17 5.87 20.50
N GLY A 45 -7.47 7.04 21.07
CA GLY A 45 -8.71 7.28 21.82
C GLY A 45 -9.92 7.51 20.91
N PHE A 46 -9.74 8.32 19.86
CA PHE A 46 -10.79 8.67 18.90
C PHE A 46 -11.24 7.48 18.04
N LEU A 47 -10.29 6.62 17.64
CA LEU A 47 -10.62 5.36 16.94
C LEU A 47 -11.36 4.36 17.85
N LYS A 48 -11.17 4.44 19.18
CA LYS A 48 -11.81 3.54 20.15
C LYS A 48 -13.25 3.95 20.46
N GLU A 49 -13.57 5.24 20.39
CA GLU A 49 -14.94 5.76 20.55
C GLU A 49 -15.85 5.44 19.34
N MET A 50 -15.29 5.31 18.13
CA MET A 50 -16.07 4.95 16.92
C MET A 50 -16.24 3.45 16.68
N ALA A 51 -15.72 2.58 17.54
CA ALA A 51 -15.76 1.12 17.38
C ALA A 51 -17.19 0.50 17.44
N GLY A 52 -18.24 1.32 17.61
CA GLY A 52 -19.65 0.92 17.55
C GLY A 52 -20.48 1.63 16.49
N GLN A 53 -19.89 2.49 15.65
CA GLN A 53 -20.63 3.28 14.66
C GLN A 53 -20.43 2.67 13.27
N GLN A 54 -21.39 1.87 12.84
CA GLN A 54 -21.46 1.37 11.46
C GLN A 54 -21.46 2.58 10.52
N LEU A 55 -20.43 2.72 9.67
CA LEU A 55 -20.33 3.79 8.69
C LEU A 55 -21.32 3.46 7.57
N LYS A 56 -22.53 4.00 7.66
CA LYS A 56 -23.64 3.58 6.79
C LYS A 56 -23.54 4.14 5.37
N SER A 57 -22.68 5.14 5.13
CA SER A 57 -22.57 5.82 3.85
C SER A 57 -21.13 6.20 3.49
N ILE A 58 -20.88 6.41 2.19
CA ILE A 58 -19.57 6.91 1.70
C ILE A 58 -19.32 8.34 2.20
N ALA A 59 -20.36 9.15 2.37
CA ALA A 59 -20.24 10.49 2.94
C ALA A 59 -19.67 10.47 4.36
N ASP A 60 -20.09 9.52 5.20
CA ASP A 60 -19.56 9.35 6.56
C ASP A 60 -18.06 9.01 6.53
N ILE A 61 -17.66 8.09 5.63
CA ILE A 61 -16.25 7.70 5.44
C ILE A 61 -15.42 8.90 4.98
N VAL A 62 -15.92 9.68 4.01
CA VAL A 62 -15.21 10.88 3.53
C VAL A 62 -15.04 11.92 4.63
N ALA A 63 -16.04 12.11 5.49
CA ALA A 63 -15.97 13.06 6.61
C ALA A 63 -14.80 12.75 7.57
N LEU A 64 -14.43 11.48 7.75
CA LEU A 64 -13.28 11.05 8.55
C LEU A 64 -11.92 11.48 7.97
N HIS A 65 -11.88 11.84 6.68
CA HIS A 65 -10.65 12.13 5.95
C HIS A 65 -10.58 13.53 5.36
N ILE A 66 -11.65 14.32 5.42
CA ILE A 66 -11.74 15.63 4.74
C ILE A 66 -10.66 16.64 5.13
N ARG A 67 -10.05 16.50 6.32
CA ARG A 67 -8.95 17.36 6.79
C ARG A 67 -7.56 16.87 6.37
N LYS A 68 -7.45 15.71 5.72
CA LYS A 68 -6.18 15.16 5.23
C LYS A 68 -5.88 15.73 3.84
N LEU A 69 -4.60 16.01 3.59
CA LEU A 69 -4.13 16.28 2.23
C LEU A 69 -4.18 14.97 1.43
N GLY A 70 -4.85 14.98 0.27
CA GLY A 70 -5.04 13.80 -0.57
C GLY A 70 -5.90 12.70 0.08
N PRO A 71 -7.19 12.97 0.41
CA PRO A 71 -8.03 12.03 1.16
C PRO A 71 -8.49 10.81 0.35
N LEU A 72 -8.36 10.84 -0.98
CA LEU A 72 -8.94 9.83 -1.87
C LEU A 72 -8.47 8.40 -1.56
N LEU A 73 -7.16 8.17 -1.41
CA LEU A 73 -6.66 6.82 -1.19
C LEU A 73 -7.10 6.23 0.18
N PRO A 74 -7.00 6.96 1.30
CA PRO A 74 -7.61 6.53 2.57
C PRO A 74 -9.11 6.26 2.46
N VAL A 75 -9.87 7.15 1.80
CA VAL A 75 -11.32 6.95 1.57
C VAL A 75 -11.58 5.65 0.83
N LEU A 76 -10.84 5.35 -0.24
CA LEU A 76 -11.02 4.13 -1.00
C LEU A 76 -10.73 2.88 -0.16
N HIS A 77 -9.71 2.91 0.71
CA HIS A 77 -9.44 1.80 1.62
C HIS A 77 -10.57 1.58 2.63
N ASP A 78 -11.11 2.64 3.23
CA ASP A 78 -12.20 2.54 4.21
C ASP A 78 -13.53 2.14 3.53
N VAL A 79 -13.82 2.66 2.32
CA VAL A 79 -14.96 2.22 1.50
C VAL A 79 -14.84 0.74 1.17
N GLN A 80 -13.66 0.26 0.77
CA GLN A 80 -13.51 -1.17 0.51
C GLN A 80 -13.59 -2.02 1.78
N ALA A 81 -13.09 -1.53 2.92
CA ALA A 81 -13.21 -2.24 4.18
C ALA A 81 -14.69 -2.38 4.61
N GLU A 82 -15.50 -1.34 4.42
CA GLU A 82 -16.93 -1.34 4.77
C GLU A 82 -17.78 -2.14 3.78
N PHE A 83 -17.58 -1.96 2.46
CA PHE A 83 -18.44 -2.52 1.43
C PHE A 83 -17.88 -3.74 0.69
N GLY A 84 -16.60 -4.07 0.90
CA GLY A 84 -15.90 -5.19 0.27
C GLY A 84 -15.43 -4.96 -1.17
N PHE A 85 -15.95 -3.96 -1.87
CA PHE A 85 -15.61 -3.64 -3.27
C PHE A 85 -16.04 -2.22 -3.65
N ILE A 86 -15.44 -1.68 -4.72
CA ILE A 86 -15.63 -0.33 -5.26
C ILE A 86 -16.12 -0.43 -6.70
N ASP A 87 -17.44 -0.37 -6.90
CA ASP A 87 -18.06 -0.33 -8.23
C ASP A 87 -18.16 1.11 -8.78
N ALA A 88 -18.64 1.25 -10.02
CA ALA A 88 -18.78 2.54 -10.68
C ALA A 88 -19.75 3.51 -9.97
N ALA A 89 -20.73 3.01 -9.23
CA ALA A 89 -21.65 3.85 -8.47
C ALA A 89 -20.90 4.45 -7.26
N LYS A 90 -20.12 3.64 -6.54
CA LYS A 90 -19.27 4.11 -5.44
C LYS A 90 -18.18 5.07 -5.92
N GLU A 91 -17.55 4.80 -7.06
CA GLU A 91 -16.62 5.75 -7.69
C GLU A 91 -17.28 7.11 -7.93
N SER A 92 -18.52 7.11 -8.44
CA SER A 92 -19.28 8.33 -8.74
C SER A 92 -19.66 9.10 -7.47
N GLU A 93 -20.06 8.40 -6.41
CA GLU A 93 -20.39 8.99 -5.12
C GLU A 93 -19.14 9.61 -4.45
N ILE A 94 -18.03 8.88 -4.41
CA ILE A 94 -16.74 9.40 -3.89
C ILE A 94 -16.31 10.65 -4.66
N ALA A 95 -16.41 10.62 -6.00
CA ALA A 95 -16.07 11.75 -6.85
C ALA A 95 -16.91 12.99 -6.51
N GLN A 96 -18.22 12.83 -6.32
CA GLN A 96 -19.11 13.93 -5.95
C GLN A 96 -18.74 14.52 -4.58
N VAL A 97 -18.54 13.68 -3.55
CA VAL A 97 -18.29 14.17 -2.18
C VAL A 97 -16.91 14.84 -2.06
N LEU A 98 -15.90 14.33 -2.78
CA LEU A 98 -14.54 14.90 -2.77
C LEU A 98 -14.33 16.03 -3.79
N ASN A 99 -15.36 16.39 -4.58
CA ASN A 99 -15.27 17.36 -5.67
C ASN A 99 -14.16 16.99 -6.69
N LEU A 100 -14.15 15.73 -7.12
CA LEU A 100 -13.26 15.17 -8.12
C LEU A 100 -14.07 14.70 -9.34
N SER A 101 -13.41 14.50 -10.47
CA SER A 101 -14.01 13.77 -11.59
C SER A 101 -14.02 12.26 -11.30
N ARG A 102 -15.02 11.56 -11.86
CA ARG A 102 -15.05 10.09 -11.82
C ARG A 102 -13.78 9.48 -12.45
N ALA A 103 -13.22 10.12 -13.48
CA ALA A 103 -12.00 9.65 -14.14
C ALA A 103 -10.78 9.65 -13.20
N GLU A 104 -10.64 10.65 -12.35
CA GLU A 104 -9.58 10.70 -11.33
C GLU A 104 -9.73 9.56 -10.31
N VAL A 105 -10.94 9.32 -9.82
CA VAL A 105 -11.22 8.21 -8.89
C VAL A 105 -10.94 6.87 -9.55
N HIS A 106 -11.46 6.66 -10.77
CA HIS A 106 -11.24 5.43 -11.53
C HIS A 106 -9.76 5.20 -11.86
N GLY A 107 -9.00 6.26 -12.14
CA GLY A 107 -7.56 6.18 -12.36
C GLY A 107 -6.83 5.62 -11.14
N VAL A 108 -7.23 5.99 -9.92
CA VAL A 108 -6.66 5.43 -8.68
C VAL A 108 -7.13 3.99 -8.46
N VAL A 109 -8.43 3.73 -8.58
CA VAL A 109 -9.01 2.38 -8.37
C VAL A 109 -8.37 1.35 -9.31
N SER A 110 -8.25 1.68 -10.59
CA SER A 110 -7.65 0.79 -11.60
C SER A 110 -6.14 0.61 -11.45
N PHE A 111 -5.45 1.57 -10.81
CA PHE A 111 -4.00 1.50 -10.59
C PHE A 111 -3.62 0.55 -9.45
N TYR A 112 -4.39 0.52 -8.35
CA TYR A 112 -4.08 -0.32 -7.18
C TYR A 112 -4.79 -1.68 -7.26
N HIS A 113 -4.01 -2.75 -7.31
CA HIS A 113 -4.49 -4.15 -7.36
C HIS A 113 -5.24 -4.65 -6.11
N ASP A 114 -5.30 -3.82 -5.07
CA ASP A 114 -5.99 -4.13 -3.83
C ASP A 114 -7.49 -3.79 -3.94
N PHE A 115 -7.88 -2.86 -4.81
CA PHE A 115 -9.29 -2.49 -4.99
C PHE A 115 -10.01 -3.49 -5.90
N LEU A 116 -11.04 -4.13 -5.36
CA LEU A 116 -11.94 -5.03 -6.05
C LEU A 116 -13.08 -4.21 -6.65
N SER A 117 -13.40 -4.44 -7.93
CA SER A 117 -14.51 -3.78 -8.61
C SER A 117 -15.85 -4.52 -8.47
N ALA A 118 -15.82 -5.74 -7.95
CA ALA A 118 -16.97 -6.61 -7.75
C ALA A 118 -16.80 -7.42 -6.45
N PRO A 119 -17.90 -7.84 -5.82
CA PRO A 119 -17.83 -8.65 -4.61
C PRO A 119 -17.19 -10.01 -4.89
N ASP A 120 -16.24 -10.40 -4.04
CA ASP A 120 -15.70 -11.76 -3.98
C ASP A 120 -15.72 -12.21 -2.52
N PRO A 121 -16.61 -13.15 -2.14
CA PRO A 121 -16.76 -13.57 -0.75
C PRO A 121 -15.62 -14.48 -0.26
N ARG A 122 -14.73 -14.91 -1.16
CA ARG A 122 -13.66 -15.85 -0.82
C ARG A 122 -12.56 -15.13 -0.02
N PRO A 123 -12.05 -15.74 1.06
CA PRO A 123 -10.85 -15.24 1.73
C PRO A 123 -9.67 -15.25 0.77
N GLU A 124 -8.76 -14.29 0.93
CA GLU A 124 -7.56 -14.16 0.12
C GLU A 124 -6.32 -14.59 0.89
N VAL A 125 -5.54 -15.47 0.27
CA VAL A 125 -4.20 -15.83 0.72
C VAL A 125 -3.21 -15.33 -0.32
N GLN A 126 -2.33 -14.41 0.08
CA GLN A 126 -1.31 -13.85 -0.79
C GLN A 126 0.02 -14.55 -0.58
N ILE A 127 0.61 -15.18 -1.61
CA ILE A 127 1.93 -15.81 -1.55
C ILE A 127 2.97 -14.92 -2.21
N CYS A 128 4.07 -14.64 -1.50
CA CYS A 128 5.23 -13.93 -2.03
C CYS A 128 5.99 -14.78 -3.05
N ARG A 129 6.14 -14.28 -4.28
CA ARG A 129 6.91 -14.92 -5.37
C ARG A 129 8.04 -14.03 -5.92
N ALA A 130 8.55 -13.10 -5.11
CA ALA A 130 9.79 -12.39 -5.38
C ALA A 130 11.00 -13.34 -5.31
N GLU A 131 12.14 -12.87 -5.79
CA GLU A 131 13.37 -13.61 -6.05
C GLU A 131 13.89 -14.32 -4.79
N ALA A 132 13.78 -13.68 -3.62
CA ALA A 132 14.18 -14.29 -2.36
C ALA A 132 13.32 -15.52 -2.00
N CYS A 133 11.98 -15.45 -2.19
CA CYS A 133 11.11 -16.59 -1.91
C CYS A 133 11.26 -17.69 -2.98
N LYS A 134 11.52 -17.31 -4.24
CA LYS A 134 11.88 -18.25 -5.31
C LYS A 134 13.17 -18.99 -5.01
N ALA A 135 14.22 -18.30 -4.58
CA ALA A 135 15.49 -18.91 -4.16
C ALA A 135 15.31 -19.87 -2.96
N ARG A 136 14.26 -19.68 -2.14
CA ARG A 136 13.89 -20.57 -1.04
C ARG A 136 12.86 -21.64 -1.41
N GLY A 137 12.55 -21.81 -2.70
CA GLY A 137 11.74 -22.92 -3.19
C GLY A 137 10.23 -22.73 -3.17
N VAL A 138 9.71 -21.49 -3.11
CA VAL A 138 8.24 -21.24 -3.09
C VAL A 138 7.51 -21.86 -4.30
N GLU A 139 8.19 -22.02 -5.43
CA GLU A 139 7.62 -22.66 -6.63
C GLU A 139 7.18 -24.11 -6.37
N GLY A 140 7.91 -24.84 -5.52
CA GLY A 140 7.53 -26.19 -5.11
C GLY A 140 6.29 -26.26 -4.22
N LEU A 141 5.85 -25.12 -3.67
CA LEU A 141 4.68 -25.04 -2.79
C LEU A 141 3.39 -24.71 -3.55
N MET A 142 3.50 -24.16 -4.76
CA MET A 142 2.35 -23.61 -5.50
C MET A 142 1.30 -24.67 -5.81
N ALA A 143 1.71 -25.87 -6.24
CA ALA A 143 0.77 -26.95 -6.57
C ALA A 143 -0.06 -27.40 -5.34
N ALA A 144 0.59 -27.55 -4.18
CA ALA A 144 -0.10 -27.89 -2.93
C ALA A 144 -1.03 -26.75 -2.49
N GLY A 145 -0.57 -25.50 -2.59
CA GLY A 145 -1.40 -24.33 -2.28
C GLY A 145 -2.63 -24.22 -3.17
N GLU A 146 -2.49 -24.40 -4.48
CA GLU A 146 -3.60 -24.37 -5.45
C GLU A 146 -4.61 -25.49 -5.17
N ALA A 147 -4.12 -26.71 -4.88
CA ALA A 147 -4.97 -27.84 -4.51
C ALA A 147 -5.74 -27.57 -3.21
N ALA A 148 -5.09 -27.03 -2.18
CA ALA A 148 -5.72 -26.69 -0.90
C ALA A 148 -6.77 -25.58 -1.05
N ALA A 149 -6.46 -24.56 -1.86
CA ALA A 149 -7.35 -23.41 -2.08
C ALA A 149 -8.61 -23.79 -2.86
N GLY A 150 -8.44 -24.61 -3.90
CA GLY A 150 -9.51 -25.01 -4.81
C GLY A 150 -10.31 -23.81 -5.30
N LYS A 151 -11.63 -23.86 -5.12
CA LYS A 151 -12.54 -22.73 -5.44
C LYS A 151 -12.94 -21.90 -4.22
N ARG A 152 -12.55 -22.31 -3.01
CA ARG A 152 -13.01 -21.70 -1.74
C ARG A 152 -12.18 -20.50 -1.35
N VAL A 153 -10.88 -20.53 -1.65
CA VAL A 153 -9.92 -19.50 -1.27
C VAL A 153 -9.34 -18.87 -2.53
N ARG A 154 -9.19 -17.53 -2.52
CA ARG A 154 -8.48 -16.82 -3.58
C ARG A 154 -6.98 -16.86 -3.26
N LEU A 155 -6.27 -17.78 -3.90
CA LEU A 155 -4.81 -17.83 -3.83
C LEU A 155 -4.22 -16.81 -4.80
N LYS A 156 -3.72 -15.70 -4.27
CA LYS A 156 -3.11 -14.62 -5.05
C LYS A 156 -1.60 -14.70 -4.95
N THR A 157 -0.91 -14.51 -6.06
CA THR A 157 0.54 -14.34 -6.04
C THR A 157 0.87 -12.85 -5.99
N VAL A 158 1.74 -12.47 -5.07
CA VAL A 158 2.23 -11.10 -4.92
C VAL A 158 3.74 -11.10 -5.12
N TYR A 159 4.28 -9.95 -5.52
CA TYR A 159 5.72 -9.84 -5.74
C TYR A 159 6.47 -9.97 -4.40
N CYS A 160 6.45 -8.96 -3.53
CA CYS A 160 7.23 -8.97 -2.29
C CYS A 160 6.39 -8.63 -1.06
N LEU A 161 6.59 -9.38 0.04
CA LEU A 161 6.01 -9.10 1.37
C LEU A 161 7.04 -8.58 2.39
N GLY A 162 8.25 -8.21 1.95
CA GLY A 162 9.26 -7.55 2.78
C GLY A 162 9.98 -8.41 3.82
N LEU A 163 9.72 -9.72 3.87
CA LEU A 163 10.27 -10.65 4.87
C LEU A 163 11.28 -11.65 4.28
N CYS A 164 12.20 -11.16 3.46
CA CYS A 164 13.12 -11.98 2.66
C CYS A 164 13.97 -12.97 3.49
N SER A 165 14.44 -12.57 4.68
CA SER A 165 15.23 -13.42 5.58
C SER A 165 14.44 -14.62 6.14
N ALA A 166 13.11 -14.55 6.10
CA ALA A 166 12.21 -15.54 6.68
C ALA A 166 11.30 -16.22 5.63
N GLY A 167 11.60 -16.10 4.34
CA GLY A 167 10.78 -16.71 3.28
C GLY A 167 10.79 -18.25 3.25
N PRO A 168 9.93 -18.91 2.46
CA PRO A 168 8.78 -18.36 1.76
C PRO A 168 7.72 -17.75 2.70
N VAL A 169 6.99 -16.75 2.21
CA VAL A 169 6.05 -15.94 3.02
C VAL A 169 4.67 -15.91 2.36
N ALA A 170 3.62 -15.99 3.17
CA ALA A 170 2.26 -15.68 2.77
C ALA A 170 1.61 -14.68 3.72
N ARG A 171 0.53 -14.03 3.26
CA ARG A 171 -0.31 -13.12 4.03
C ARG A 171 -1.77 -13.53 3.94
N VAL A 172 -2.46 -13.54 5.07
CA VAL A 172 -3.93 -13.69 5.17
C VAL A 172 -4.45 -12.50 5.96
N GLY A 173 -5.26 -11.64 5.32
CA GLY A 173 -5.63 -10.35 5.92
C GLY A 173 -4.38 -9.54 6.33
N ASN A 174 -4.25 -9.23 7.62
CA ASN A 174 -3.08 -8.52 8.16
C ASN A 174 -2.02 -9.45 8.78
N GLN A 175 -2.21 -10.76 8.75
CA GLN A 175 -1.31 -11.73 9.37
C GLN A 175 -0.28 -12.26 8.36
N LEU A 176 0.99 -12.30 8.76
CA LEU A 176 2.09 -12.80 7.96
C LEU A 176 2.53 -14.17 8.45
N HIS A 177 2.65 -15.11 7.53
CA HIS A 177 3.10 -16.47 7.77
C HIS A 177 4.46 -16.67 7.11
N ILE A 178 5.47 -17.01 7.90
CA ILE A 178 6.87 -17.12 7.48
C ILE A 178 7.37 -18.56 7.51
N ARG A 179 8.48 -18.83 6.81
CA ARG A 179 9.13 -20.14 6.71
C ARG A 179 8.13 -21.23 6.30
N LEU A 180 7.38 -20.95 5.24
CA LEU A 180 6.38 -21.88 4.73
C LEU A 180 7.03 -23.07 4.04
N ASP A 181 6.48 -24.24 4.31
CA ASP A 181 6.57 -25.46 3.53
C ASP A 181 5.17 -25.83 3.03
N ALA A 182 5.03 -26.97 2.35
CA ALA A 182 3.76 -27.37 1.73
C ALA A 182 2.66 -27.61 2.78
N ASP A 183 3.01 -28.21 3.91
CA ASP A 183 2.08 -28.54 4.98
C ASP A 183 1.58 -27.28 5.68
N ARG A 184 2.50 -26.37 6.04
CA ARG A 184 2.16 -25.10 6.67
C ARG A 184 1.35 -24.21 5.74
N LEU A 185 1.67 -24.19 4.44
CA LEU A 185 0.87 -23.44 3.47
C LEU A 185 -0.56 -23.99 3.37
N THR A 186 -0.71 -25.31 3.31
CA THR A 186 -2.02 -25.97 3.28
C THR A 186 -2.84 -25.65 4.53
N GLN A 187 -2.23 -25.75 5.72
CA GLN A 187 -2.88 -25.39 6.99
C GLN A 187 -3.36 -23.94 7.01
N VAL A 188 -2.53 -23.00 6.54
CA VAL A 188 -2.91 -21.57 6.46
C VAL A 188 -4.13 -21.40 5.56
N ILE A 189 -4.17 -22.08 4.41
CA ILE A 189 -5.28 -22.00 3.46
C ILE A 189 -6.56 -22.65 4.01
N GLU A 190 -6.45 -23.75 4.75
CA GLU A 190 -7.60 -24.44 5.34
C GLU A 190 -8.24 -23.68 6.51
N GLN A 191 -7.45 -22.87 7.22
CA GLN A 191 -7.89 -22.03 8.33
C GLN A 191 -8.44 -20.67 7.90
N SER A 192 -8.33 -20.34 6.60
CA SER A 192 -8.75 -19.05 6.03
C SER A 192 -10.23 -19.01 5.66
#